data_AF-A0A1L2ZPW6-F1
#
_entry.id   AF-A0A1L2ZPW6-F1
#
_cell.length_a   1.000
_cell.length_b   1.000
_cell.length_c   1.000
_cell.angle_alpha   90.00
_cell.angle_beta   90.00
_cell.angle_gamma   90.00
#
_symmetry.space_group_name_H-M   'P 1'
#
loop_
_entity.id
_entity.type
_entity.pdbx_description
1 polymer ?
#
loop_
_entity_poly.entity_id
_entity_poly.type
_entity_poly.pdbx_seq_one_letter_code
_entity_poly.pdbx_strand_id
1 'polypeptide(L)'
;MALENEKYVLDLCDEVLGQPARRQHRFDGLLGDPSPKTGRQVKLPVDAYWPDLKLIVEFYERQHSESVKHFDKPDVMTVSGVHRGIQRAIYDQRRFDYAKEHGLTVIAIEMKEFTVVKKKIVPNDTSDIKIVKKHLAAFLK
;
A
#
# COMPACT_ATOMS: atom_id res chain seq x y z
N MET A 1 -15.41 0.76 1.05
CA MET A 1 -15.06 -0.31 0.10
C MET A 1 -13.56 -0.51 0.10
N ALA A 2 -12.75 0.37 -0.52
CA ALA A 2 -11.27 0.32 -0.44
C ALA A 2 -10.71 0.17 0.97
N LEU A 3 -11.10 1.10 1.83
CA LEU A 3 -10.70 1.14 3.23
C LEU A 3 -11.14 -0.10 4.03
N GLU A 4 -12.20 -0.78 3.60
CA GLU A 4 -12.68 -2.01 4.29
C GLU A 4 -11.81 -3.21 3.91
N ASN A 5 -11.47 -3.36 2.63
CA ASN A 5 -10.60 -4.43 2.14
C ASN A 5 -9.17 -4.25 2.65
N GLU A 6 -8.62 -3.03 2.58
CA GLU A 6 -7.32 -2.68 3.13
C GLU A 6 -7.25 -3.02 4.61
N LYS A 7 -8.20 -2.51 5.40
CA LYS A 7 -8.28 -2.80 6.83
C LYS A 7 -8.33 -4.30 7.11
N TYR A 8 -9.18 -5.04 6.40
CA TYR A 8 -9.30 -6.49 6.56
C TYR A 8 -7.96 -7.20 6.35
N VAL A 9 -7.26 -6.92 5.25
CA VAL A 9 -5.98 -7.56 4.94
C VAL A 9 -4.89 -7.16 5.94
N LEU A 10 -4.84 -5.90 6.36
CA LEU A 10 -3.86 -5.45 7.34
C LEU A 10 -4.11 -6.02 8.74
N ASP A 11 -5.37 -6.23 9.11
CA ASP A 11 -5.72 -6.90 10.37
C ASP A 11 -5.31 -8.39 10.35
N LEU A 12 -5.46 -9.08 9.21
CA LEU A 12 -4.91 -10.43 9.05
C LEU A 12 -3.37 -10.44 9.15
N CYS A 13 -2.69 -9.41 8.66
CA CYS A 13 -1.25 -9.27 8.83
C CYS A 13 -0.88 -9.12 10.32
N ASP A 14 -1.62 -8.30 11.08
CA ASP A 14 -1.40 -8.16 12.52
C ASP A 14 -1.57 -9.50 13.24
N GLU A 15 -2.60 -10.26 12.90
CA GLU A 15 -2.86 -11.60 13.46
C GLU A 15 -1.71 -12.56 13.14
N VAL A 16 -1.29 -12.61 11.88
CA VAL A 16 -0.22 -13.51 11.42
C VAL A 16 1.13 -13.16 12.05
N LEU A 17 1.42 -11.87 12.24
CA LEU A 17 2.67 -11.39 12.86
C LEU A 17 2.61 -11.37 14.39
N GLY A 18 1.43 -11.51 14.99
CA GLY A 18 1.22 -11.49 16.43
C GLY A 18 1.40 -10.10 17.07
N GLN A 19 1.36 -9.03 16.29
CA GLN A 19 1.52 -7.66 16.78
C GLN A 19 0.86 -6.62 15.85
N PRO A 20 0.32 -5.51 16.39
CA PRO A 20 -0.35 -4.50 15.59
C PRO A 20 0.64 -3.59 14.83
N ALA A 21 0.30 -3.25 13.59
CA ALA A 21 1.05 -2.23 12.85
C ALA A 21 0.63 -0.80 13.22
N ARG A 22 1.49 0.15 12.85
CA ARG A 22 1.14 1.57 12.74
C ARG A 22 0.48 1.79 11.38
N ARG A 23 -0.84 2.04 11.36
CA ARG A 23 -1.59 2.34 10.13
C ARG A 23 -1.30 3.75 9.61
N GLN A 24 -1.29 3.92 8.28
CA GLN A 24 -1.06 5.22 7.62
C GLN A 24 0.17 5.97 8.13
N HIS A 25 1.23 5.22 8.47
CA HIS A 25 2.43 5.79 9.06
C HIS A 25 3.14 6.71 8.07
N ARG A 26 3.70 7.82 8.55
CA ARG A 26 4.38 8.83 7.72
C ARG A 26 5.79 9.02 8.22
N PHE A 27 6.74 8.59 7.42
CA PHE A 27 8.16 8.85 7.67
C PHE A 27 8.51 10.30 7.36
N ASP A 28 9.45 10.86 8.10
CA ASP A 28 9.86 12.27 7.92
C ASP A 28 10.51 12.52 6.54
N GLY A 29 11.29 11.55 6.04
CA GLY A 29 12.01 11.64 4.76
C GLY A 29 11.22 11.16 3.54
N LEU A 30 10.05 10.55 3.73
CA LEU A 30 9.25 10.03 2.62
C LEU A 30 8.25 11.10 2.16
N LEU A 31 8.63 11.87 1.14
CA LEU A 31 7.89 13.06 0.69
C LEU A 31 7.25 12.89 -0.69
N GLY A 32 6.07 13.47 -0.84
CA GLY A 32 5.37 13.63 -2.11
C GLY A 32 5.92 14.80 -2.93
N ASP A 33 5.23 15.10 -4.03
CA ASP A 33 5.62 16.20 -4.91
C ASP A 33 5.47 17.57 -4.23
N PRO A 34 6.39 18.51 -4.51
CA PRO A 34 6.26 19.87 -4.03
C PRO A 34 5.07 20.57 -4.68
N SER A 35 4.34 21.35 -3.88
CA SER A 35 3.26 22.19 -4.38
C SER A 35 3.80 23.26 -5.33
N PRO A 36 3.31 23.36 -6.58
CA PRO A 36 3.75 24.39 -7.52
C PRO A 36 3.51 25.82 -7.02
N LYS A 37 2.52 26.01 -6.13
CA LYS A 37 2.14 27.33 -5.60
C LYS A 37 2.94 27.73 -4.35
N THR A 38 3.37 26.78 -3.54
CA THR A 38 3.92 27.06 -2.20
C THR A 38 5.26 26.38 -1.92
N GLY A 39 5.74 25.50 -2.79
CA GLY A 39 6.93 24.67 -2.59
C GLY A 39 6.79 23.58 -1.53
N ARG A 40 5.69 23.57 -0.74
CA ARG A 40 5.50 22.62 0.35
C ARG A 40 5.34 21.19 -0.15
N GLN A 41 5.96 20.24 0.54
CA GLN A 41 5.80 18.81 0.31
C GLN A 41 5.02 18.16 1.45
N VAL A 42 4.25 17.13 1.12
CA VAL A 42 3.48 16.36 2.11
C VAL A 42 4.12 14.99 2.26
N LYS A 43 4.24 14.50 3.49
CA LYS A 43 4.74 13.14 3.76
C LYS A 43 3.80 12.11 3.16
N LEU A 44 4.33 11.12 2.45
CA LEU A 44 3.51 10.03 1.91
C LEU A 44 3.20 9.03 3.03
N PRO A 45 1.94 8.61 3.19
CA PRO A 45 1.61 7.54 4.11
C PRO A 45 1.97 6.18 3.49
N VAL A 46 2.36 5.24 4.34
CA VAL A 46 2.36 3.80 4.05
C VAL A 46 1.15 3.16 4.70
N ASP A 47 0.59 2.10 4.11
CA ASP A 47 -0.67 1.53 4.61
C ASP A 47 -0.50 0.94 6.02
N ALA A 48 0.55 0.14 6.22
CA ALA A 48 0.94 -0.39 7.52
C ALA A 48 2.46 -0.50 7.72
N TYR A 49 2.92 -0.23 8.94
CA TYR A 49 4.32 -0.33 9.33
C TYR A 49 4.49 -1.05 10.69
N TRP A 50 5.33 -2.10 10.71
CA TRP A 50 5.76 -2.82 11.92
C TRP A 50 7.21 -2.46 12.24
N PRO A 51 7.45 -1.59 13.25
CA PRO A 51 8.80 -1.11 13.56
C PRO A 51 9.76 -2.23 13.96
N ASP A 52 9.32 -3.17 14.79
CA ASP A 52 10.16 -4.24 15.33
C ASP A 52 10.62 -5.24 14.26
N LEU A 53 9.88 -5.31 13.15
CA LEU A 53 10.19 -6.16 12.00
C LEU A 53 10.85 -5.38 10.85
N LYS A 54 10.97 -4.05 10.98
CA LYS A 54 11.38 -3.15 9.88
C LYS A 54 10.59 -3.42 8.59
N LEU A 55 9.29 -3.67 8.73
CA LEU A 55 8.41 -4.13 7.66
C LEU A 55 7.33 -3.10 7.35
N ILE A 56 7.16 -2.79 6.07
CA ILE A 56 6.04 -2.04 5.50
C ILE A 56 5.20 -3.01 4.67
N VAL A 57 3.87 -2.95 4.82
CA VAL A 57 2.92 -3.63 3.94
C VAL A 57 2.03 -2.60 3.26
N GLU A 58 1.91 -2.71 1.93
CA GLU A 58 1.01 -1.92 1.08
C GLU A 58 -0.06 -2.84 0.48
N PHE A 59 -1.31 -2.39 0.40
CA PHE A 59 -2.44 -3.15 -0.14
C PHE A 59 -2.93 -2.59 -1.48
N TYR A 60 -2.95 -3.42 -2.53
CA TYR A 60 -3.29 -2.99 -3.89
C TYR A 60 -4.66 -3.49 -4.37
N GLU A 61 -5.63 -2.59 -4.45
CA GLU A 61 -7.05 -2.89 -4.71
C GLU A 61 -7.42 -3.00 -6.21
N ARG A 62 -6.70 -3.80 -7.02
CA ARG A 62 -6.98 -4.03 -8.46
C ARG A 62 -6.74 -2.87 -9.45
N GLN A 63 -6.48 -1.63 -9.01
CA GLN A 63 -6.30 -0.49 -9.93
C GLN A 63 -4.88 -0.29 -10.47
N HIS A 64 -3.95 -1.20 -10.20
CA HIS A 64 -2.55 -1.08 -10.57
C HIS A 64 -2.11 -1.97 -11.74
N SER A 65 -2.95 -2.91 -12.23
CA SER A 65 -2.56 -3.88 -13.26
C SER A 65 -3.21 -3.70 -14.63
N GLU A 66 -4.28 -2.91 -14.77
CA GLU A 66 -4.91 -2.62 -16.07
C GLU A 66 -5.40 -1.16 -16.09
N SER A 67 -4.96 -0.39 -17.09
CA SER A 67 -5.37 1.00 -17.33
C SER A 67 -6.87 1.06 -17.65
N VAL A 68 -7.70 1.42 -16.68
CA VAL A 68 -9.14 1.63 -16.89
C VAL A 68 -9.40 3.11 -17.10
N LYS A 69 -9.68 3.49 -18.36
CA LYS A 69 -9.91 4.88 -18.84
C LYS A 69 -10.80 5.76 -17.96
N HIS A 70 -11.70 5.17 -17.16
CA HIS A 70 -12.60 5.91 -16.28
C HIS A 70 -11.97 6.42 -14.98
N PHE A 71 -10.88 5.81 -14.50
CA PHE A 71 -10.25 6.19 -13.24
C PHE A 71 -8.95 6.98 -13.41
N ASP A 72 -8.32 6.87 -14.58
CA ASP A 72 -7.09 7.60 -14.90
C ASP A 72 -7.29 9.11 -15.00
N LYS A 73 -8.55 9.57 -15.19
CA LYS A 73 -8.88 10.96 -15.48
C LYS A 73 -7.78 11.59 -16.34
N PRO A 74 -7.59 11.11 -17.59
CA PRO A 74 -6.54 11.63 -18.46
C PRO A 74 -6.62 13.16 -18.60
N ASP A 75 -7.81 13.75 -18.39
CA ASP A 75 -8.02 15.20 -18.45
C ASP A 75 -7.76 15.96 -17.13
N VAL A 76 -7.35 15.27 -16.05
CA VAL A 76 -7.04 15.88 -14.74
C VAL A 76 -5.57 15.68 -14.39
N MET A 77 -4.79 16.72 -14.65
CA MET A 77 -3.38 16.80 -14.28
C MET A 77 -3.24 16.87 -12.75
N THR A 78 -2.35 16.04 -12.20
CA THR A 78 -1.92 16.20 -10.80
C THR A 78 -1.02 17.43 -10.69
N VAL A 79 -0.70 17.85 -9.46
CA VAL A 79 0.16 19.02 -9.19
C VAL A 79 1.54 18.95 -9.87
N SER A 80 2.00 17.75 -10.24
CA SER A 80 3.26 17.49 -10.95
C SER A 80 3.10 17.37 -12.48
N GLY A 81 1.92 17.65 -13.03
CA GLY A 81 1.69 17.60 -14.47
C GLY A 81 1.62 16.18 -15.05
N VAL A 82 1.43 15.17 -14.21
CA VAL A 82 1.22 13.77 -14.63
C VAL A 82 -0.19 13.30 -14.27
N HIS A 83 -0.70 12.26 -14.95
CA HIS A 83 -1.97 11.64 -14.58
C HIS A 83 -1.89 10.97 -13.19
N ARG A 84 -3.02 10.81 -12.52
CA ARG A 84 -3.07 10.26 -11.16
C ARG A 84 -2.53 8.83 -11.06
N GLY A 85 -2.71 8.01 -12.10
CA GLY A 85 -2.14 6.66 -12.19
C GLY A 85 -0.60 6.69 -12.20
N ILE A 86 -0.01 7.55 -13.02
CA ILE A 86 1.45 7.75 -13.10
C ILE A 86 1.99 8.27 -11.76
N GLN A 87 1.30 9.23 -11.14
CA GLN A 87 1.72 9.76 -9.84
C GLN A 87 1.73 8.68 -8.75
N ARG A 88 0.76 7.76 -8.75
CA ARG A 88 0.74 6.62 -7.81
C ARG A 88 1.94 5.71 -8.01
N ALA A 89 2.23 5.33 -9.26
CA ALA A 89 3.41 4.50 -9.57
C ALA A 89 4.73 5.17 -9.13
N ILE A 90 4.87 6.49 -9.33
CA ILE A 90 6.03 7.25 -8.83
C ILE A 90 6.11 7.17 -7.30
N TYR A 91 4.99 7.31 -6.60
CA TYR A 91 4.96 7.26 -5.14
C TYR A 91 5.24 5.87 -4.59
N ASP A 92 4.73 4.82 -5.25
CA ASP A 92 5.05 3.43 -4.89
C ASP A 92 6.55 3.16 -5.04
N GLN A 93 7.17 3.63 -6.13
CA GLN A 93 8.62 3.56 -6.31
C GLN A 93 9.38 4.34 -5.23
N ARG A 94 8.94 5.56 -4.87
CA ARG A 94 9.57 6.34 -3.79
C ARG A 94 9.49 5.62 -2.44
N ARG A 95 8.38 4.96 -2.13
CA ARG A 95 8.26 4.15 -0.90
C ARG A 95 9.26 3.00 -0.90
N PHE A 96 9.39 2.30 -2.03
CA PHE A 96 10.34 1.22 -2.19
C PHE A 96 11.78 1.69 -2.03
N ASP A 97 12.16 2.78 -2.72
CA ASP A 97 13.51 3.34 -2.66
C ASP A 97 13.85 3.82 -1.24
N TYR A 98 12.92 4.55 -0.61
CA TYR A 98 13.06 4.99 0.78
C TYR A 98 13.28 3.81 1.73
N ALA A 99 12.45 2.77 1.60
CA ALA A 99 12.56 1.59 2.44
C ALA A 99 13.91 0.90 2.27
N LYS A 100 14.36 0.72 1.02
CA LYS A 100 15.66 0.12 0.70
C LYS A 100 16.81 0.91 1.32
N GLU A 101 16.80 2.23 1.22
CA GLU A 101 17.82 3.12 1.81
C GLU A 101 17.86 3.05 3.34
N HIS A 102 16.72 2.79 3.98
CA HIS A 102 16.59 2.77 5.44
C HIS A 102 16.63 1.36 6.05
N GLY A 103 16.96 0.33 5.24
CA GLY A 103 17.01 -1.06 5.70
C GLY A 103 15.65 -1.60 6.13
N LEU A 104 14.57 -1.11 5.52
CA LEU A 104 13.21 -1.59 5.67
C LEU A 104 12.86 -2.53 4.50
N THR A 105 11.94 -3.46 4.75
CA THR A 105 11.36 -4.31 3.70
C THR A 105 9.95 -3.82 3.36
N VAL A 106 9.62 -3.77 2.06
CA VAL A 106 8.26 -3.47 1.59
C VAL A 106 7.67 -4.73 0.97
N ILE A 107 6.46 -5.09 1.39
CA ILE A 107 5.65 -6.15 0.79
C ILE A 107 4.37 -5.53 0.25
N ALA A 108 4.04 -5.85 -0.99
CA ALA A 108 2.77 -5.50 -1.59
C ALA A 108 1.86 -6.73 -1.61
N ILE A 109 0.65 -6.60 -1.08
CA ILE A 109 -0.38 -7.64 -1.14
C ILE A 109 -1.48 -7.19 -2.09
N GLU A 110 -1.73 -7.97 -3.13
CA GLU A 110 -2.72 -7.61 -4.14
C GLU A 110 -4.10 -8.21 -3.82
N MET A 111 -5.14 -7.39 -3.96
CA MET A 111 -6.53 -7.83 -3.78
C MET A 111 -6.91 -9.00 -4.69
N LYS A 112 -6.27 -9.13 -5.87
CA LYS A 112 -6.53 -10.22 -6.82
C LYS A 112 -6.18 -11.61 -6.27
N GLU A 113 -5.39 -11.67 -5.20
CA GLU A 113 -5.03 -12.92 -4.52
C GLU A 113 -6.18 -13.45 -3.65
N PHE A 114 -7.16 -12.61 -3.31
CA PHE A 114 -8.30 -12.96 -2.47
C PHE A 114 -9.55 -13.28 -3.29
N THR A 115 -10.51 -13.96 -2.66
CA THR A 115 -11.84 -14.15 -3.25
C THR A 115 -12.61 -12.83 -3.21
N VAL A 116 -12.99 -12.31 -4.38
CA VAL A 116 -13.65 -11.01 -4.50
C VAL A 116 -15.04 -11.15 -5.12
N VAL A 117 -16.05 -10.60 -4.43
CA VAL A 117 -17.42 -10.45 -4.94
C VAL A 117 -17.83 -8.99 -4.89
N LYS A 118 -18.32 -8.44 -6.00
CA LYS A 118 -18.78 -7.03 -6.10
C LYS A 118 -17.78 -6.01 -5.53
N LYS A 119 -16.47 -6.22 -5.77
CA LYS A 119 -15.34 -5.39 -5.28
C LYS A 119 -15.09 -5.45 -3.77
N LYS A 120 -15.63 -6.44 -3.06
CA LYS A 120 -15.30 -6.71 -1.66
C LYS A 120 -14.62 -8.07 -1.57
N ILE A 121 -13.61 -8.17 -0.71
CA ILE A 121 -13.07 -9.45 -0.30
C ILE A 121 -14.17 -10.18 0.47
N VAL A 122 -14.38 -11.45 0.13
CA VAL A 122 -15.24 -12.36 0.88
C VAL A 122 -14.35 -13.03 1.92
N PRO A 123 -14.52 -12.74 3.22
CA PRO A 123 -13.64 -13.28 4.25
C PRO A 123 -13.63 -14.80 4.26
N ASN A 124 -12.43 -15.37 4.26
CA ASN A 124 -12.21 -16.79 4.47
C ASN A 124 -10.88 -16.95 5.20
N ASP A 125 -10.93 -16.93 6.53
CA ASP A 125 -9.75 -16.95 7.40
C ASP A 125 -8.76 -18.05 7.01
N THR A 126 -9.23 -19.24 6.63
CA THR A 126 -8.33 -20.35 6.28
C THR A 126 -7.53 -20.10 5.01
N SER A 127 -8.14 -19.57 3.94
CA SER A 127 -7.42 -19.24 2.70
C SER A 127 -6.64 -17.94 2.82
N ASP A 128 -7.22 -16.96 3.49
CA ASP A 128 -6.71 -15.59 3.53
C ASP A 128 -5.47 -15.52 4.44
N ILE A 129 -5.49 -16.20 5.59
CA ILE A 129 -4.30 -16.37 6.44
C ILE A 129 -3.18 -17.07 5.67
N LYS A 130 -3.49 -18.05 4.81
CA LYS A 130 -2.44 -18.71 3.98
C LYS A 130 -1.81 -17.75 2.99
N ILE A 131 -2.60 -16.90 2.34
CA ILE A 131 -2.12 -15.86 1.42
C ILE A 131 -1.19 -14.90 2.18
N VAL A 132 -1.65 -14.39 3.32
CA VAL A 132 -0.86 -13.45 4.14
C VAL A 132 0.42 -14.11 4.66
N LYS A 133 0.35 -15.35 5.18
CA LYS A 133 1.55 -16.10 5.64
C LYS A 133 2.56 -16.33 4.53
N LYS A 134 2.12 -16.57 3.29
CA LYS A 134 3.02 -16.73 2.14
C LYS A 134 3.83 -15.46 1.90
N HIS A 135 3.19 -14.29 1.95
CA HIS A 135 3.86 -13.00 1.80
C HIS A 135 4.80 -12.71 2.97
N LEU A 136 4.35 -12.99 4.19
CA LEU A 136 5.06 -12.64 5.42
C LEU A 136 6.03 -13.72 5.90
N ALA A 137 6.27 -14.78 5.13
CA ALA A 137 7.01 -15.97 5.57
C ALA A 137 8.39 -15.66 6.16
N ALA A 138 9.11 -14.67 5.63
CA ALA A 138 10.42 -14.25 6.11
C ALA A 138 10.40 -13.57 7.50
N PHE A 139 9.22 -13.19 7.98
CA PHE A 139 8.99 -12.47 9.24
C PHE A 139 8.29 -13.34 10.30
N LEU A 140 7.95 -14.59 9.94
CA LEU A 140 7.41 -15.57 10.87
C LEU A 140 8.57 -16.28 11.58
N LYS A 141 8.45 -16.46 12.89
CA LYS A 141 9.38 -17.25 13.69
C LYS A 141 9.08 -18.74 13.59
#